data_AF-A0A3C0RBK6-F1
#
_entry.id   AF-A0A3C0RBK6-F1
#
_cell.length_a   1.000
_cell.length_b   1.000
_cell.length_c   1.000
_cell.angle_alpha   90.00
_cell.angle_beta   90.00
_cell.angle_gamma   90.00
#
_symmetry.space_group_name_H-M   'P 1'
#
loop_
_entity.id
_entity.type
_entity.pdbx_description
1 polymer ?
#
loop_
_entity_poly.entity_id
_entity_poly.type
_entity_poly.pdbx_seq_one_letter_code
_entity_poly.pdbx_strand_id
1 'polypeptide(L)'
;AQIWFWLIGVRHEEIYETPHDPSKHYIFVANHISYMDIPPIVIAIKQPYRVLGKYEMVKVPIFGLIYRAAVVLVDRRSPEKRAKSVRALKSALSNNI
;
A
#
# COMPACT_ATOMS: atom_id res chain seq x y z
N ALA A 1 -3.81 14.24 -2.59
CA ALA A 1 -2.47 14.15 -3.21
C ALA A 1 -2.32 15.04 -4.44
N GLN A 2 -3.34 15.21 -5.29
CA GLN A 2 -3.23 16.05 -6.51
C GLN A 2 -2.93 17.54 -6.23
N ILE A 3 -3.57 18.13 -5.21
CA ILE A 3 -3.25 19.49 -4.74
C ILE A 3 -1.78 19.57 -4.28
N TRP A 4 -1.30 18.54 -3.59
CA TRP A 4 0.08 18.51 -3.10
C TRP A 4 1.09 18.46 -4.25
N PHE A 5 0.86 17.62 -5.26
CA PHE A 5 1.69 17.58 -6.47
C PHE A 5 1.75 18.94 -7.18
N TRP A 6 0.60 19.61 -7.29
CA TRP A 6 0.53 20.96 -7.84
C TRP A 6 1.36 21.97 -7.01
N LEU A 7 1.25 21.93 -5.67
CA LEU A 7 1.99 22.82 -4.77
C LEU A 7 3.51 22.63 -4.85
N ILE A 8 3.99 21.41 -5.09
CA ILE A 8 5.43 21.12 -5.22
C ILE A 8 5.94 21.25 -6.66
N GLY A 9 5.10 21.70 -7.61
CA GLY A 9 5.48 21.88 -9.02
C GLY A 9 5.73 20.59 -9.78
N VAL A 10 5.19 19.45 -9.31
CA VAL A 10 5.37 18.15 -9.95
C VAL A 10 4.10 17.76 -10.70
N ARG A 11 4.24 17.42 -11.99
CA ARG A 11 3.16 16.88 -12.82
C ARG A 11 3.13 15.36 -12.70
N HIS A 12 2.00 14.83 -12.26
CA HIS A 12 1.72 13.39 -12.24
C HIS A 12 0.98 12.98 -13.52
N GLU A 13 1.40 11.87 -14.13
CA GLU A 13 0.79 11.30 -15.33
C GLU A 13 0.60 9.79 -15.16
N GLU A 14 -0.55 9.28 -15.60
CA GLU A 14 -0.94 7.87 -15.49
C GLU A 14 -1.04 7.28 -16.89
N ILE A 15 -0.12 6.38 -17.22
CA ILE A 15 -0.12 5.67 -18.50
C ILE A 15 -0.60 4.25 -18.25
N TYR A 16 -1.67 3.84 -18.94
CA TYR A 16 -2.27 2.52 -18.80
C TYR A 16 -2.02 1.70 -20.07
N GLU A 17 -1.40 0.52 -19.93
CA GLU A 17 -1.39 -0.48 -21.01
C GLU A 17 -2.79 -1.09 -21.20
N THR A 18 -3.53 -1.26 -20.10
CA THR A 18 -4.92 -1.72 -20.08
C THR A 18 -5.61 -1.12 -18.84
N PRO A 19 -6.86 -0.64 -18.95
CA PRO A 19 -7.59 -0.14 -17.80
C PRO A 19 -7.85 -1.26 -16.78
N HIS A 20 -7.65 -0.98 -15.49
CA HIS A 20 -8.02 -1.89 -14.42
C HIS A 20 -9.51 -1.73 -14.07
N ASP A 21 -10.15 -2.82 -13.64
CA ASP A 21 -11.57 -2.86 -13.26
C ASP A 21 -11.72 -2.62 -11.74
N PRO A 22 -12.16 -1.45 -11.28
CA PRO A 22 -12.18 -1.15 -9.84
C PRO A 22 -13.12 -2.04 -9.01
N SER A 23 -13.97 -2.85 -9.64
CA SER A 23 -14.88 -3.78 -8.98
C SER A 23 -14.23 -5.10 -8.58
N LYS A 24 -13.01 -5.38 -9.05
CA LYS A 24 -12.28 -6.63 -8.78
C LYS A 24 -11.12 -6.43 -7.82
N HIS A 25 -10.75 -7.52 -7.15
CA HIS A 25 -9.58 -7.55 -6.27
C HIS A 25 -8.30 -7.72 -7.10
N TYR A 26 -7.34 -6.82 -6.89
CA TYR A 26 -6.03 -6.85 -7.53
C TYR A 26 -4.91 -6.86 -6.50
N ILE A 27 -3.80 -7.51 -6.86
CA ILE A 27 -2.52 -7.34 -6.17
C ILE A 27 -1.69 -6.37 -6.99
N PHE A 28 -1.56 -5.13 -6.52
CA PHE A 28 -0.70 -4.14 -7.15
C PHE A 28 0.75 -4.38 -6.73
N VAL A 29 1.63 -4.55 -7.73
CA VAL A 29 3.07 -4.74 -7.52
C VAL A 29 3.78 -3.57 -8.17
N ALA A 30 4.51 -2.81 -7.35
CA ALA A 30 5.32 -1.69 -7.79
C ALA A 30 6.79 -1.93 -7.44
N ASN A 31 7.69 -1.34 -8.23
CA ASN A 31 9.06 -1.13 -7.81
C ASN A 31 9.09 -0.19 -6.59
N HIS A 32 10.11 -0.30 -5.74
CA HIS A 32 10.27 0.56 -4.56
C HIS A 32 11.66 1.19 -4.55
N ILE A 33 11.73 2.47 -4.88
CA ILE A 33 12.98 3.20 -5.08
C ILE A 33 13.07 4.45 -4.21
N SER A 34 11.93 4.98 -3.73
CA SER A 34 11.90 6.27 -3.05
C SER A 34 10.78 6.37 -2.01
N TYR A 35 10.94 7.26 -1.05
CA TYR A 35 9.82 7.69 -0.20
C TYR A 35 8.72 8.39 -1.00
N MET A 36 9.05 8.91 -2.19
CA MET A 36 8.11 9.52 -3.13
C MET A 36 7.22 8.50 -3.86
N ASP A 37 7.36 7.20 -3.60
CA ASP A 37 6.53 6.17 -4.24
C ASP A 37 5.08 6.19 -3.70
N ILE A 38 4.85 6.69 -2.48
CA ILE A 38 3.53 6.65 -1.84
C ILE A 38 2.53 7.63 -2.49
N PRO A 39 2.84 8.93 -2.65
CA PRO A 39 1.90 9.88 -3.24
C PRO A 39 1.32 9.49 -4.62
N PRO A 40 2.10 9.01 -5.61
CA PRO A 40 1.56 8.61 -6.91
C PRO A 40 0.68 7.35 -6.81
N ILE A 41 1.02 6.39 -5.94
CA ILE A 41 0.17 5.20 -5.70
C ILE A 41 -1.22 5.60 -5.19
N VAL A 42 -1.28 6.58 -4.28
CA VAL A 42 -2.56 7.08 -3.71
C VAL A 42 -3.47 7.70 -4.78
N ILE A 43 -2.92 8.24 -5.87
CA ILE A 43 -3.70 8.82 -6.97
C ILE A 43 -4.04 7.76 -8.02
N ALA A 44 -3.07 6.90 -8.35
CA ALA A 44 -3.19 5.91 -9.41
C ALA A 44 -4.19 4.79 -9.10
N ILE A 45 -4.26 4.35 -7.84
CA ILE A 45 -5.16 3.26 -7.42
C ILE A 45 -6.50 3.86 -6.97
N LYS A 46 -7.49 3.82 -7.86
CA LYS A 46 -8.84 4.40 -7.67
C LYS A 46 -9.83 3.38 -7.07
N GLN A 47 -9.36 2.54 -6.16
CA GLN A 47 -10.16 1.56 -5.41
C GLN A 47 -9.59 1.43 -3.99
N PRO A 48 -10.35 0.94 -3.00
CA PRO A 48 -9.80 0.63 -1.68
C PRO A 48 -8.67 -0.40 -1.80
N TYR A 49 -7.55 -0.14 -1.12
CA TYR A 49 -6.41 -1.04 -1.08
C TYR A 49 -5.76 -1.04 0.30
N ARG A 50 -5.04 -2.13 0.61
CA ARG A 50 -4.20 -2.24 1.81
C ARG A 50 -2.75 -2.43 1.39
N VAL A 51 -1.87 -1.59 1.93
CA VAL A 51 -0.43 -1.67 1.64
C VAL A 51 0.22 -2.72 2.53
N LEU A 52 1.26 -3.38 2.04
CA LEU A 52 2.12 -4.21 2.87
C LEU A 52 3.10 -3.31 3.65
N GLY A 53 2.88 -3.20 4.96
CA GLY A 53 3.62 -2.28 5.82
C GLY A 53 4.71 -2.95 6.65
N LYS A 54 5.81 -2.23 6.89
CA LYS A 54 6.90 -2.69 7.76
C LYS A 54 6.43 -2.65 9.22
N TYR A 55 6.67 -3.73 9.98
CA TYR A 55 6.25 -3.81 11.39
C TYR A 55 6.80 -2.67 12.27
N GLU A 56 7.99 -2.16 11.96
CA GLU A 56 8.68 -1.13 12.74
C GLU A 56 7.95 0.22 12.72
N MET A 57 7.23 0.54 11.64
CA MET A 57 6.49 1.81 11.50
C MET A 57 5.37 1.95 12.53
N VAL A 58 4.91 0.82 13.06
CA VAL A 58 3.89 0.75 14.10
C VAL A 58 4.35 1.37 15.43
N LYS A 59 5.67 1.51 15.62
CA LYS A 59 6.26 2.08 16.84
C LYS A 59 6.28 3.61 16.85
N VAL A 60 6.03 4.26 15.71
CA VAL A 60 6.05 5.72 15.62
C VAL A 60 4.80 6.28 16.33
N PRO A 61 4.93 7.20 17.30
CA PRO A 61 3.78 7.78 17.99
C PRO A 61 2.83 8.47 17.01
N ILE A 62 1.52 8.37 17.24
CA ILE A 62 0.42 8.93 16.41
C ILE A 62 0.33 8.28 15.02
N PHE A 63 1.41 8.32 14.22
CA PHE A 63 1.48 7.70 12.90
C PHE A 63 1.22 6.18 12.97
N GLY A 64 1.81 5.49 13.95
CA GLY A 64 1.66 4.06 14.14
C GLY A 64 0.20 3.63 14.39
N LEU A 65 -0.65 4.49 14.95
CA LEU A 65 -2.08 4.21 15.14
C LEU A 65 -2.81 4.15 13.79
N ILE A 66 -2.61 5.17 12.95
CA ILE A 66 -3.19 5.25 11.61
C ILE A 66 -2.64 4.12 10.73
N TYR A 67 -1.32 3.88 10.83
CA TYR A 67 -0.62 2.88 10.05
C TYR A 67 -1.17 1.46 10.28
N ARG A 68 -1.46 1.10 11.53
CA ARG A 68 -2.05 -0.22 11.88
C ARG A 68 -3.40 -0.46 11.20
N ALA A 69 -4.20 0.58 11.00
CA ALA A 69 -5.51 0.46 10.34
C ALA A 69 -5.39 0.36 8.82
N ALA A 70 -4.38 1.02 8.24
CA ALA A 70 -4.22 1.16 6.79
C ALA A 70 -3.42 0.02 6.12
N VAL A 71 -2.61 -0.73 6.87
CA VAL A 71 -1.65 -1.68 6.29
C VAL A 71 -1.78 -3.10 6.81
N VAL A 72 -1.44 -4.07 5.95
CA VAL A 72 -1.16 -5.45 6.37
C VAL A 72 0.29 -5.52 6.80
N LEU A 73 0.52 -5.76 8.10
CA LEU A 73 1.86 -5.78 8.66
C LEU A 73 2.63 -7.03 8.21
N VAL A 74 3.84 -6.80 7.72
CA VAL A 74 4.79 -7.85 7.36
C VAL A 74 5.98 -7.81 8.30
N ASP A 75 6.22 -8.93 9.00
CA ASP A 75 7.41 -9.12 9.84
C ASP A 75 8.36 -10.10 9.16
N ARG A 76 9.49 -9.57 8.67
CA ARG A 76 10.49 -10.33 7.89
C ARG A 76 11.62 -10.90 8.76
N ARG A 77 11.59 -10.70 10.08
CA ARG A 77 12.70 -11.04 10.99
C ARG A 77 12.90 -12.54 11.19
N SER A 78 11.89 -13.39 10.93
CA SER A 78 12.05 -14.85 10.97
C SER A 78 11.26 -15.55 9.85
N PRO A 79 11.64 -16.78 9.46
CA PRO A 79 10.87 -17.59 8.53
C PRO A 79 9.42 -17.83 8.98
N GLU A 80 9.17 -18.09 10.27
CA GLU A 80 7.80 -18.30 10.77
C GLU A 80 6.95 -17.03 10.62
N LYS A 81 7.55 -15.86 10.88
CA LYS A 81 6.87 -14.56 10.80
C LYS A 81 6.55 -14.16 9.36
N ARG A 82 7.41 -14.51 8.40
CA ARG A 82 7.10 -14.40 6.97
C ARG A 82 5.91 -15.26 6.58
N ALA A 83 5.89 -16.53 6.99
CA ALA A 83 4.76 -17.43 6.73
C ALA A 83 3.45 -16.94 7.36
N LYS A 84 3.52 -16.32 8.55
CA LYS A 84 2.36 -15.67 9.19
C LYS A 84 1.85 -14.48 8.38
N SER A 85 2.74 -13.65 7.85
CA SER A 85 2.39 -12.48 7.03
C SER A 85 1.68 -12.89 5.73
N VAL A 86 2.14 -13.97 5.09
CA VAL A 86 1.47 -14.54 3.90
C VAL A 86 0.08 -15.08 4.25
N ARG A 87 -0.07 -15.77 5.40
CA ARG A 87 -1.39 -16.23 5.88
C ARG A 87 -2.34 -15.08 6.17
N ALA A 88 -1.85 -13.99 6.77
CA ALA A 88 -2.65 -12.79 7.02
C ALA A 88 -3.13 -12.15 5.70
N LEU A 89 -2.27 -12.07 4.69
CA LEU A 89 -2.65 -11.59 3.35
C LEU A 89 -3.73 -12.47 2.71
N LYS A 90 -3.56 -13.81 2.76
CA LYS A 90 -4.58 -14.75 2.26
C LYS A 90 -5.91 -14.59 2.98
N SER A 91 -5.88 -14.37 4.29
CA SER A 91 -7.09 -14.16 5.09
C SER A 91 -7.77 -12.81 4.82
N ALA A 92 -7.01 -11.76 4.49
CA ALA A 92 -7.60 -10.49 4.07
C ALA A 92 -8.38 -10.66 2.76
N LEU A 93 -7.76 -11.32 1.77
CA LEU A 93 -8.40 -11.64 0.49
C LEU A 93 -9.68 -12.49 0.67
N SER A 94 -9.66 -13.51 1.55
CA SER A 94 -10.83 -14.38 1.75
C SER A 94 -12.01 -13.69 2.43
N ASN A 95 -11.76 -12.61 3.18
CA ASN A 95 -12.79 -11.86 3.89
C ASN A 95 -13.33 -10.66 3.09
N ASN A 96 -12.89 -10.48 1.83
CA ASN A 96 -13.15 -9.26 1.04
C ASN A 96 -12.68 -7.98 1.74
N ILE A 97 -11.54 -8.05 2.43
CA ILE A 97 -10.95 -6.95 3.22
C ILE A 97 -9.61 -6.50 2.65
#